data_AF-A0A0C3Q1U9-F1
#
_entry.id   AF-A0A0C3Q1U9-F1
#
_cell.length_a   1.000
_cell.length_b   1.000
_cell.length_c   1.000
_cell.angle_alpha   90.00
_cell.angle_beta   90.00
_cell.angle_gamma   90.00
#
_symmetry.space_group_name_H-M   'P 1'
#
loop_
_entity.id
_entity.type
_entity.pdbx_description
1 polymer ?
#
loop_
_entity_poly.entity_id
_entity_poly.type
_entity_poly.pdbx_seq_one_letter_code
_entity_poly.pdbx_strand_id
1 'polypeptide(L)'
;MNRDLAFSSAIGSSDLIKCKNCSFRGPQMDYPLKVNGLDYVKTCCDCTKKAVEHNAKSRARKKEKEGTHALQLAKKPSSTKHSDALPWPTLARKLARARNGACDLDVFLDLDPSHPTADVAKTQNERAAALVMDIRRETSYSFNYQEKMQLAGQASSIEYYCAQRNGTQTKPKIYAEDPDFQRDRDYMSRFTCGGSLRITINDAEPLRPRVEIVHKNHHIPWVDISPSEGIKAYIIENKVLGPARLWKEIQRKWPETEMEEAQVYNHWGKASEAIGSWMGTR
;
A
#
# COMPACT_ATOMS: atom_id res chain seq x y z
N MET A 1 16.04 18.19 40.28
CA MET A 1 14.98 19.10 39.81
C MET A 1 14.22 18.35 38.72
N ASN A 2 13.11 17.72 39.10
CA ASN A 2 12.23 16.96 38.21
C ASN A 2 11.28 17.91 37.46
N ARG A 3 11.07 17.67 36.17
CA ARG A 3 9.95 18.23 35.41
C ARG A 3 9.49 17.21 34.37
N ASP A 4 8.78 16.20 34.84
CA ASP A 4 7.87 15.41 34.03
C ASP A 4 6.66 16.28 33.67
N LEU A 5 6.52 16.63 32.39
CA LEU A 5 5.30 17.23 31.86
C LEU A 5 4.40 16.11 31.35
N ALA A 6 3.55 15.61 32.25
CA ALA A 6 2.38 14.82 31.89
C ALA A 6 1.40 15.68 31.10
N PHE A 7 1.27 15.40 29.79
CA PHE A 7 0.17 15.89 28.96
C PHE A 7 -1.09 15.07 29.32
N SER A 8 -1.74 15.44 30.43
CA SER A 8 -3.06 14.92 30.77
C SER A 8 -4.12 15.72 30.01
N SER A 9 -4.43 15.29 28.79
CA SER A 9 -5.66 15.71 28.12
C SER A 9 -6.83 15.07 28.85
N ALA A 10 -7.54 15.87 29.65
CA ALA A 10 -8.78 15.46 30.30
C ALA A 10 -9.84 15.17 29.23
N ILE A 11 -10.04 13.90 28.90
CA ILE A 11 -11.19 13.44 28.12
C ILE A 11 -12.39 13.51 29.07
N GLY A 12 -13.35 14.41 28.79
CA GLY A 12 -14.58 14.49 29.55
C GLY A 12 -15.34 13.16 29.51
N SER A 13 -15.98 12.77 30.62
CA SER A 13 -16.76 11.52 30.72
C SER A 13 -17.91 11.40 29.69
N SER A 14 -18.26 12.49 28.99
CA SER A 14 -19.27 12.55 27.94
C SER A 14 -18.82 11.95 26.60
N ASP A 15 -17.51 11.78 26.38
CA ASP A 15 -16.96 11.38 25.07
C ASP A 15 -16.60 9.88 24.99
N LEU A 16 -16.88 9.13 26.07
CA LEU A 16 -16.58 7.71 26.18
C LEU A 16 -17.78 6.87 25.71
N ILE A 17 -17.61 6.20 24.59
CA ILE A 17 -18.58 5.27 24.02
C ILE A 17 -18.44 3.92 24.73
N LYS A 18 -19.54 3.24 25.01
CA LYS A 18 -19.55 1.89 25.61
C LYS A 18 -19.54 0.81 24.52
N CYS A 19 -18.67 -0.20 24.68
CA CYS A 19 -18.67 -1.37 23.82
C CYS A 19 -19.97 -2.17 23.99
N LYS A 20 -20.54 -2.63 22.87
CA LYS A 20 -21.74 -3.47 22.89
C LYS A 20 -21.51 -4.85 23.51
N ASN A 21 -20.28 -5.37 23.43
CA ASN A 21 -19.97 -6.77 23.77
C ASN A 21 -19.16 -6.95 25.06
N CYS A 22 -18.71 -5.87 25.70
CA CYS A 22 -17.98 -5.93 26.96
C CYS A 22 -18.19 -4.67 27.80
N SER A 23 -17.59 -4.64 29.00
CA SER A 23 -17.65 -3.51 29.91
C SER A 23 -16.76 -2.31 29.50
N PHE A 24 -15.96 -2.44 28.44
CA PHE A 24 -15.06 -1.38 27.98
C PHE A 24 -15.81 -0.10 27.58
N ARG A 25 -15.28 1.03 28.03
CA ARG A 25 -15.67 2.38 27.60
C ARG A 25 -14.42 3.12 27.15
N GLY A 26 -14.45 3.66 25.94
CA GLY A 26 -13.30 4.34 25.36
C GLY A 26 -13.72 5.45 24.40
N PRO A 27 -12.78 6.33 24.03
CA PRO A 27 -13.01 7.29 22.96
C PRO A 27 -13.39 6.56 21.65
N GLN A 28 -14.10 7.27 20.76
CA GLN A 28 -14.54 6.73 19.47
C GLN A 28 -13.40 6.14 18.62
N MET A 29 -12.16 6.60 18.81
CA MET A 29 -10.96 6.12 18.11
C MET A 29 -10.54 4.69 18.50
N ASP A 30 -10.99 4.17 19.65
CA ASP A 30 -10.71 2.80 20.12
C ASP A 30 -11.65 1.75 19.50
N TYR A 31 -12.55 2.20 18.64
CA TYR A 31 -13.48 1.38 17.89
C TYR A 31 -13.00 1.27 16.44
N PRO A 32 -13.09 0.09 15.81
CA PRO A 32 -12.81 -0.03 14.37
C PRO A 32 -13.83 0.75 13.52
N LEU A 33 -13.45 1.13 12.31
CA LEU A 33 -14.38 1.67 11.31
C LEU A 33 -15.25 0.56 10.72
N LYS A 34 -16.49 0.90 10.33
CA LYS A 34 -17.35 -0.03 9.59
C LYS A 34 -16.80 -0.24 8.17
N VAL A 35 -16.84 -1.49 7.71
CA VAL A 35 -16.40 -1.91 6.37
C VAL A 35 -17.11 -1.14 5.25
N ASN A 36 -18.39 -0.78 5.43
CA ASN A 36 -19.22 -0.12 4.41
C ASN A 36 -19.77 1.24 4.89
N GLY A 37 -19.03 2.04 5.66
CA GLY A 37 -19.62 3.27 6.20
C GLY A 37 -18.67 4.35 6.71
N LEU A 38 -19.26 5.50 7.03
CA LEU A 38 -18.57 6.63 7.68
C LEU A 38 -18.49 6.51 9.20
N ASP A 39 -19.14 5.49 9.78
CA ASP A 39 -19.22 5.29 11.22
C ASP A 39 -18.21 4.26 11.74
N TYR A 40 -18.03 4.29 13.06
CA TYR A 40 -17.33 3.28 13.82
C TYR A 40 -18.27 2.12 14.17
N VAL A 41 -17.72 0.90 14.27
CA VAL A 41 -18.47 -0.22 14.83
C VAL A 41 -18.70 0.04 16.33
N LYS A 42 -19.83 -0.42 16.88
CA LYS A 42 -20.13 -0.26 18.31
C LYS A 42 -19.41 -1.29 19.21
N THR A 43 -18.40 -1.98 18.68
CA THR A 43 -17.62 -3.02 19.37
C THR A 43 -16.16 -2.62 19.41
N CYS A 44 -15.51 -2.68 20.57
CA CYS A 44 -14.09 -2.32 20.67
C CYS A 44 -13.20 -3.24 19.81
N CYS A 45 -11.95 -2.81 19.61
CA CYS A 45 -10.95 -3.57 18.86
C CYS A 45 -10.82 -5.03 19.33
N ASP A 46 -10.80 -5.28 20.63
CA ASP A 46 -10.61 -6.64 21.17
C ASP A 46 -11.80 -7.55 20.90
N CYS A 47 -13.02 -7.04 21.09
CA CYS A 47 -14.24 -7.79 20.77
C CYS A 47 -14.34 -8.07 19.26
N THR A 48 -13.90 -7.13 18.43
CA THR A 48 -13.87 -7.29 16.98
C THR A 48 -12.86 -8.37 16.56
N LYS A 49 -11.65 -8.37 17.15
CA LYS A 49 -10.65 -9.43 16.93
C LYS A 49 -11.19 -10.81 17.32
N LYS A 50 -11.77 -10.93 18.52
CA LYS A 50 -12.38 -12.19 19.00
C LYS A 50 -13.49 -12.70 18.06
N ALA A 51 -14.32 -11.80 17.55
CA ALA A 51 -15.37 -12.17 16.59
C ALA A 51 -14.79 -12.66 15.25
N VAL A 52 -13.75 -11.99 14.74
CA VAL A 52 -13.04 -12.42 13.52
C VAL A 52 -12.41 -13.79 13.70
N GLU A 53 -11.72 -14.02 14.82
CA GLU A 53 -11.11 -15.31 15.15
C GLU A 53 -12.15 -16.43 15.29
N HIS A 54 -13.26 -16.16 15.96
CA HIS A 54 -14.36 -17.11 16.08
C HIS A 54 -14.94 -17.48 14.71
N ASN A 55 -15.18 -16.49 13.85
CA ASN A 55 -15.67 -16.70 12.49
C ASN A 55 -14.67 -17.46 11.62
N ALA A 56 -13.37 -17.20 11.77
CA ALA A 56 -12.32 -17.94 11.08
C ALA A 56 -12.29 -19.42 11.52
N LYS A 57 -12.37 -19.69 12.82
CA LYS A 57 -12.45 -21.05 13.39
C LYS A 57 -13.72 -21.79 12.94
N SER A 58 -14.86 -21.11 12.90
CA SER A 58 -16.12 -21.64 12.38
C SER A 58 -16.00 -22.04 10.90
N ARG A 59 -15.40 -21.18 10.06
CA ARG A 59 -15.19 -21.45 8.64
C ARG A 59 -14.19 -22.59 8.41
N ALA A 60 -13.14 -22.69 9.22
CA ALA A 60 -12.19 -23.80 9.16
C ALA A 60 -12.87 -25.15 9.48
N ARG A 61 -13.67 -25.22 10.55
CA ARG A 61 -14.47 -26.41 10.90
C ARG A 61 -15.49 -26.79 9.83
N LYS A 62 -16.04 -25.80 9.11
CA LYS A 62 -16.97 -26.05 7.99
C LYS A 62 -16.24 -26.63 6.77
N LYS A 63 -15.02 -26.14 6.46
CA LYS A 63 -14.17 -26.70 5.40
C LYS A 63 -13.70 -28.13 5.70
N GLU A 64 -13.45 -28.47 6.95
CA GLU A 64 -13.12 -29.86 7.35
C GLU A 64 -14.29 -30.83 7.17
N LYS A 65 -15.54 -30.35 7.28
CA LYS A 65 -16.75 -31.16 7.00
C LYS A 65 -17.10 -31.23 5.51
N GLU A 66 -16.64 -30.29 4.69
CA GLU A 66 -16.88 -30.24 3.24
C GLU A 66 -15.80 -30.99 2.41
N GLY A 67 -14.82 -31.63 3.08
CA GLY A 67 -13.73 -32.40 2.47
C GLY A 67 -14.14 -33.69 1.71
N THR A 68 -15.44 -34.01 1.63
CA THR A 68 -15.94 -35.20 0.90
C THR A 68 -16.88 -34.87 -0.25
N HIS A 69 -17.02 -33.59 -0.65
CA HIS A 69 -17.70 -33.26 -1.90
C HIS A 69 -17.06 -32.02 -2.55
N ALA A 70 -16.14 -32.28 -3.48
CA ALA A 70 -15.71 -31.27 -4.43
C ALA A 70 -16.90 -30.90 -5.34
N LEU A 71 -17.31 -29.63 -5.31
CA LEU A 71 -17.53 -28.79 -6.50
C LEU A 71 -17.93 -27.38 -6.06
N GLN A 72 -17.27 -26.40 -6.69
CA GLN A 72 -17.81 -25.10 -7.10
C GLN A 72 -18.87 -24.44 -6.19
N LEU A 73 -18.46 -23.42 -5.44
CA LEU A 73 -19.35 -22.31 -5.15
C LEU A 73 -18.65 -20.98 -5.40
N ALA A 74 -19.06 -20.36 -6.50
CA ALA A 74 -18.91 -18.94 -6.76
C ALA A 74 -19.30 -18.15 -5.50
N LYS A 75 -18.37 -17.34 -4.99
CA LYS A 75 -18.71 -16.32 -4.00
C LYS A 75 -19.60 -15.30 -4.70
N LYS A 76 -20.87 -15.24 -4.29
CA LYS A 76 -21.81 -14.18 -4.67
C LYS A 76 -21.14 -12.81 -4.44
N PRO A 77 -21.11 -11.91 -5.45
CA PRO A 77 -20.73 -10.53 -5.20
C PRO A 77 -21.77 -9.94 -4.25
N SER A 78 -21.34 -9.44 -3.09
CA SER A 78 -22.21 -8.58 -2.29
C SER A 78 -22.45 -7.33 -3.12
N SER A 79 -23.67 -7.22 -3.66
CA SER A 79 -24.18 -6.04 -4.32
C SER A 79 -24.15 -4.86 -3.34
N THR A 80 -23.07 -4.10 -3.35
CA THR A 80 -23.04 -2.75 -2.80
C THR A 80 -23.67 -1.86 -3.87
N LYS A 81 -24.77 -1.18 -3.52
CA LYS A 81 -25.52 -0.32 -4.45
C LYS A 81 -24.61 0.84 -4.91
N HIS A 82 -24.81 1.30 -6.15
CA HIS A 82 -24.08 2.40 -6.80
C HIS A 82 -24.15 3.78 -6.07
N SER A 83 -24.82 3.90 -4.91
CA SER A 83 -25.05 5.17 -4.19
C SER A 83 -23.97 5.55 -3.18
N ASP A 84 -23.01 4.67 -2.89
CA ASP A 84 -22.14 4.80 -1.71
C ASP A 84 -20.69 5.24 -2.06
N ALA A 85 -20.49 5.81 -3.25
CA ALA A 85 -19.18 6.26 -3.71
C ALA A 85 -18.69 7.46 -2.89
N LEU A 86 -17.41 7.42 -2.49
CA LEU A 86 -16.80 8.40 -1.61
C LEU A 86 -15.89 9.37 -2.40
N PRO A 87 -16.07 10.69 -2.29
CA PRO A 87 -15.15 11.64 -2.90
C PRO A 87 -13.72 11.47 -2.38
N TRP A 88 -12.73 11.56 -3.27
CA TRP A 88 -11.31 11.42 -2.91
C TRP A 88 -10.89 12.28 -1.70
N PRO A 89 -11.23 13.59 -1.60
CA PRO A 89 -10.83 14.40 -0.44
C PRO A 89 -11.33 13.87 0.91
N THR A 90 -12.46 13.15 0.91
CA THR A 90 -13.00 12.53 2.11
C THR A 90 -12.25 11.24 2.45
N LEU A 91 -11.89 10.42 1.46
CA LEU A 91 -11.00 9.27 1.70
C LEU A 91 -9.62 9.74 2.19
N ALA A 92 -9.01 10.72 1.53
CA ALA A 92 -7.69 11.23 1.89
C ALA A 92 -7.62 11.66 3.36
N ARG A 93 -8.61 12.43 3.83
CA ARG A 93 -8.71 12.82 5.25
C ARG A 93 -8.81 11.62 6.20
N LYS A 94 -9.49 10.54 5.81
CA LYS A 94 -9.58 9.31 6.61
C LYS A 94 -8.24 8.58 6.64
N LEU A 95 -7.58 8.44 5.49
CA LEU A 95 -6.27 7.82 5.37
C LEU A 95 -5.22 8.59 6.19
N ALA A 96 -5.22 9.92 6.12
CA ALA A 96 -4.34 10.77 6.90
C ALA A 96 -4.55 10.62 8.42
N ARG A 97 -5.79 10.42 8.87
CA ARG A 97 -6.10 10.13 10.29
C ARG A 97 -5.68 8.72 10.71
N ALA A 98 -5.71 7.76 9.79
CA ALA A 98 -5.26 6.40 10.01
C ALA A 98 -3.75 6.21 9.73
N ARG A 99 -3.02 7.31 9.51
CA ARG A 99 -1.58 7.29 9.26
C ARG A 99 -0.86 6.58 10.41
N ASN A 100 0.01 5.65 10.06
CA ASN A 100 0.71 4.79 11.03
C ASN A 100 -0.23 3.98 11.95
N GLY A 101 -1.48 3.77 11.55
CA GLY A 101 -2.48 2.96 12.26
C GLY A 101 -2.96 1.78 11.43
N ALA A 102 -3.79 0.93 12.04
CA ALA A 102 -4.48 -0.12 11.31
C ALA A 102 -5.53 0.49 10.37
N CYS A 103 -5.63 -0.04 9.15
CA CYS A 103 -6.56 0.41 8.13
C CYS A 103 -7.25 -0.81 7.52
N ASP A 104 -8.58 -0.84 7.53
CA ASP A 104 -9.39 -1.85 6.85
C ASP A 104 -10.55 -1.12 6.20
N LEU A 105 -10.50 -1.02 4.87
CA LEU A 105 -11.36 -0.15 4.08
C LEU A 105 -11.70 -0.82 2.76
N ASP A 106 -12.97 -0.76 2.36
CA ASP A 106 -13.47 -1.23 1.07
C ASP A 106 -14.52 -0.23 0.58
N VAL A 107 -14.14 0.61 -0.37
CA VAL A 107 -15.01 1.70 -0.85
C VAL A 107 -14.93 1.84 -2.36
N PHE A 108 -16.03 2.30 -2.97
CA PHE A 108 -16.00 2.92 -4.28
C PHE A 108 -15.64 4.39 -4.14
N LEU A 109 -14.85 4.92 -5.07
CA LEU A 109 -14.53 6.33 -5.12
C LEU A 109 -15.43 7.08 -6.07
N ASP A 110 -15.57 8.38 -5.83
CA ASP A 110 -16.07 9.34 -6.80
C ASP A 110 -14.91 10.30 -7.10
N LEU A 111 -14.25 10.09 -8.23
CA LEU A 111 -13.09 10.87 -8.64
C LEU A 111 -13.50 12.07 -9.47
N ASP A 112 -12.79 13.17 -9.28
CA ASP A 112 -12.86 14.30 -10.19
C ASP A 112 -12.35 13.88 -11.58
N PRO A 113 -12.98 14.33 -12.69
CA PRO A 113 -12.51 14.02 -14.05
C PRO A 113 -11.07 14.45 -14.34
N SER A 114 -10.53 15.43 -13.59
CA SER A 114 -9.13 15.85 -13.69
C SER A 114 -8.15 14.91 -12.98
N HIS A 115 -8.64 13.94 -12.19
CA HIS A 115 -7.78 12.98 -11.50
C HIS A 115 -7.01 12.12 -12.50
N PRO A 116 -5.70 11.86 -12.33
CA PRO A 116 -4.94 11.03 -13.28
C PRO A 116 -5.47 9.62 -13.50
N THR A 117 -6.31 9.12 -12.58
CA THR A 117 -6.99 7.82 -12.67
C THR A 117 -8.23 7.86 -13.56
N ALA A 118 -8.77 9.04 -13.87
CA ALA A 118 -9.86 9.23 -14.82
C ALA A 118 -9.37 9.22 -16.28
N ASP A 119 -8.07 9.36 -16.51
CA ASP A 119 -7.46 9.45 -17.83
C ASP A 119 -7.52 8.10 -18.57
N VAL A 120 -8.53 7.94 -19.42
CA VAL A 120 -8.77 6.72 -20.21
C VAL A 120 -7.72 6.47 -21.30
N ALA A 121 -6.88 7.46 -21.62
CA ALA A 121 -5.76 7.25 -22.54
C ALA A 121 -4.64 6.42 -21.87
N LYS A 122 -4.58 6.44 -20.53
CA LYS A 122 -3.64 5.61 -19.75
C LYS A 122 -4.18 4.21 -19.55
N THR A 123 -3.24 3.27 -19.43
CA THR A 123 -3.58 1.90 -19.06
C THR A 123 -4.16 1.84 -17.66
N GLN A 124 -4.98 0.82 -17.39
CA GLN A 124 -5.52 0.57 -16.04
C GLN A 124 -4.41 0.46 -14.98
N ASN A 125 -3.23 -0.05 -15.34
CA ASN A 125 -2.09 -0.14 -14.43
C ASN A 125 -1.55 1.23 -14.03
N GLU A 126 -1.39 2.14 -14.99
CA GLU A 126 -0.93 3.51 -14.73
C GLU A 126 -1.96 4.29 -13.91
N ARG A 127 -3.25 4.12 -14.22
CA ARG A 127 -4.36 4.74 -13.49
C ARG A 127 -4.43 4.26 -12.04
N ALA A 128 -4.21 2.96 -11.80
CA ALA A 128 -4.12 2.39 -10.45
C ALA A 128 -2.85 2.86 -9.73
N ALA A 129 -1.71 2.93 -10.43
CA ALA A 129 -0.46 3.43 -9.87
C ALA A 129 -0.59 4.88 -9.38
N ALA A 130 -1.34 5.74 -10.08
CA ALA A 130 -1.64 7.09 -9.61
C ALA A 130 -2.37 7.07 -8.25
N LEU A 131 -3.44 6.26 -8.10
CA LEU A 131 -4.13 6.10 -6.83
C LEU A 131 -3.24 5.53 -5.73
N VAL A 132 -2.35 4.58 -6.05
CA VAL A 132 -1.39 4.03 -5.09
C VAL A 132 -0.48 5.13 -4.56
N MET A 133 0.01 6.02 -5.42
CA MET A 133 0.84 7.16 -5.03
C MET A 133 0.08 8.12 -4.12
N ASP A 134 -1.19 8.38 -4.42
CA ASP A 134 -2.05 9.20 -3.58
C ASP A 134 -2.30 8.57 -2.21
N ILE A 135 -2.61 7.28 -2.16
CA ILE A 135 -2.78 6.52 -0.90
C ILE A 135 -1.47 6.51 -0.09
N ARG A 136 -0.32 6.34 -0.76
CA ARG A 136 1.00 6.37 -0.11
C ARG A 136 1.26 7.73 0.53
N ARG A 137 0.93 8.83 -0.15
CA ARG A 137 1.09 10.19 0.40
C ARG A 137 0.30 10.37 1.70
N GLU A 138 -0.93 9.87 1.75
CA GLU A 138 -1.79 10.03 2.94
C GLU A 138 -1.45 9.04 4.08
N THR A 139 -1.05 7.80 3.75
CA THR A 139 -0.83 6.74 4.76
C THR A 139 0.62 6.55 5.18
N SER A 140 1.58 7.02 4.37
CA SER A 140 3.01 6.67 4.46
C SER A 140 3.33 5.18 4.27
N TYR A 141 2.34 4.36 3.88
CA TYR A 141 2.56 2.97 3.49
C TYR A 141 2.92 2.88 2.02
N SER A 142 3.94 2.08 1.71
CA SER A 142 4.33 1.76 0.33
C SER A 142 3.79 0.38 -0.04
N PHE A 143 3.25 0.27 -1.26
CA PHE A 143 2.65 -0.95 -1.79
C PHE A 143 3.33 -1.33 -3.10
N ASN A 144 3.88 -2.53 -3.16
CA ASN A 144 4.51 -3.10 -4.35
C ASN A 144 3.47 -3.85 -5.18
N TYR A 145 3.51 -3.64 -6.49
CA TYR A 145 2.69 -4.39 -7.45
C TYR A 145 2.91 -5.89 -7.29
N GLN A 146 1.85 -6.68 -7.45
CA GLN A 146 1.92 -8.14 -7.45
C GLN A 146 1.37 -8.71 -8.74
N GLU A 147 0.07 -8.54 -8.95
CA GLU A 147 -0.62 -9.13 -10.09
C GLU A 147 -1.78 -8.26 -10.55
N LYS A 148 -2.11 -8.44 -11.82
CA LYS A 148 -3.33 -7.92 -12.42
C LYS A 148 -4.21 -9.11 -12.77
N MET A 149 -5.45 -9.08 -12.32
CA MET A 149 -6.49 -10.03 -12.70
C MET A 149 -7.52 -9.31 -13.58
N GLN A 150 -7.69 -9.79 -14.81
CA GLN A 150 -8.77 -9.34 -15.68
C GLN A 150 -10.09 -9.89 -15.13
N LEU A 151 -11.06 -9.02 -14.89
CA LEU A 151 -12.41 -9.39 -14.46
C LEU A 151 -13.33 -9.45 -15.68
N ALA A 152 -14.55 -9.97 -15.49
CA ALA A 152 -15.56 -9.95 -16.54
C ALA A 152 -15.85 -8.52 -17.02
N GLY A 153 -16.03 -8.34 -18.33
CA GLY A 153 -16.26 -7.04 -18.95
C GLY A 153 -14.96 -6.24 -19.11
N GLN A 154 -15.05 -4.92 -18.91
CA GLN A 154 -13.93 -3.96 -19.05
C GLN A 154 -13.23 -3.66 -17.71
N ALA A 155 -13.39 -4.54 -16.72
CA ALA A 155 -12.85 -4.35 -15.38
C ALA A 155 -11.57 -5.16 -15.16
N SER A 156 -10.65 -4.58 -14.39
CA SER A 156 -9.45 -5.25 -13.89
C SER A 156 -9.23 -4.96 -12.42
N SER A 157 -8.88 -5.99 -11.67
CA SER A 157 -8.42 -5.89 -10.29
C SER A 157 -6.90 -5.96 -10.26
N ILE A 158 -6.26 -4.96 -9.68
CA ILE A 158 -4.82 -4.89 -9.54
C ILE A 158 -4.48 -4.99 -8.06
N GLU A 159 -3.68 -5.99 -7.70
CA GLU A 159 -3.30 -6.28 -6.32
C GLU A 159 -1.87 -5.81 -6.04
N TYR A 160 -1.70 -5.23 -4.86
CA TYR A 160 -0.45 -4.76 -4.30
C TYR A 160 -0.29 -5.28 -2.86
N TYR A 161 0.95 -5.55 -2.46
CA TYR A 161 1.29 -5.86 -1.06
C TYR A 161 2.17 -4.79 -0.45
N CYS A 162 2.04 -4.61 0.86
CA CYS A 162 2.91 -3.71 1.60
C CYS A 162 4.38 -4.06 1.35
N ALA A 163 5.17 -3.04 1.00
CA ALA A 163 6.57 -3.19 0.66
C ALA A 163 7.41 -3.72 1.84
N GLN A 164 6.95 -3.53 3.07
CA GLN A 164 7.57 -4.02 4.30
C GLN A 164 6.96 -5.34 4.81
N ARG A 165 6.10 -6.01 4.03
CA ARG A 165 5.52 -7.30 4.42
C ARG A 165 6.60 -8.40 4.58
N ASN A 166 6.49 -9.20 5.63
CA ASN A 166 7.33 -10.40 5.79
C ASN A 166 6.93 -11.51 4.79
N GLY A 167 7.91 -12.23 4.23
CA GLY A 167 7.71 -13.32 3.26
C GLY A 167 7.87 -12.93 1.79
N THR A 168 8.04 -11.65 1.46
CA THR A 168 8.44 -11.19 0.10
C THR A 168 9.96 -11.08 -0.05
N GLN A 169 10.72 -11.81 0.78
CA GLN A 169 12.16 -11.92 0.60
C GLN A 169 12.44 -12.54 -0.77
N THR A 170 13.09 -11.78 -1.65
CA THR A 170 13.95 -12.42 -2.63
C THR A 170 15.01 -13.16 -1.85
N LYS A 171 15.17 -14.47 -2.13
CA LYS A 171 16.23 -15.27 -1.51
C LYS A 171 17.53 -14.47 -1.59
N PRO A 172 18.31 -14.35 -0.50
CA PRO A 172 19.63 -13.74 -0.61
C PRO A 172 20.39 -14.46 -1.72
N LYS A 173 20.93 -13.70 -2.69
CA LYS A 173 21.80 -14.29 -3.71
C LYS A 173 22.99 -14.95 -3.00
N ILE A 174 23.41 -16.10 -3.52
CA ILE A 174 24.38 -17.04 -2.93
C ILE A 174 25.76 -16.40 -2.69
N TYR A 175 26.07 -15.26 -3.32
CA TYR A 175 27.32 -14.49 -3.14
C TYR A 175 27.46 -13.80 -1.76
N ALA A 176 26.78 -14.27 -0.72
CA ALA A 176 26.88 -13.75 0.65
C ALA A 176 28.19 -14.13 1.37
N GLU A 177 28.91 -15.09 0.81
CA GLU A 177 30.05 -15.76 1.47
C GLU A 177 31.41 -15.22 1.00
N ASP A 178 31.43 -14.32 0.01
CA ASP A 178 32.64 -13.65 -0.44
C ASP A 178 32.93 -12.44 0.46
N PRO A 179 34.04 -12.43 1.23
CA PRO A 179 34.39 -11.33 2.12
C PRO A 179 34.72 -10.02 1.40
N ASP A 180 34.98 -10.04 0.09
CA ASP A 180 35.14 -8.83 -0.74
C ASP A 180 33.80 -8.31 -1.29
N PHE A 181 32.72 -9.08 -1.16
CA PHE A 181 31.37 -8.68 -1.56
C PHE A 181 30.66 -7.98 -0.40
N GLN A 182 31.05 -6.73 -0.16
CA GLN A 182 30.34 -5.86 0.78
C GLN A 182 28.91 -5.65 0.25
N ARG A 183 27.92 -6.13 1.01
CA ARG A 183 26.51 -5.84 0.69
C ARG A 183 26.25 -4.40 1.06
N ASP A 184 26.03 -3.57 0.05
CA ASP A 184 25.83 -2.12 0.22
C ASP A 184 24.49 -1.74 0.87
N ARG A 185 23.55 -2.69 1.02
CA ARG A 185 22.17 -2.37 1.40
C ARG A 185 21.85 -2.64 2.86
N ASP A 186 21.49 -1.59 3.58
CA ASP A 186 20.75 -1.73 4.83
C ASP A 186 19.40 -2.42 4.59
N TYR A 187 19.06 -3.37 5.44
CA TYR A 187 17.80 -4.11 5.32
C TYR A 187 16.65 -3.25 5.81
N MET A 188 15.75 -2.87 4.90
CA MET A 188 14.45 -2.32 5.26
C MET A 188 13.72 -3.28 6.22
N SER A 189 13.36 -2.78 7.40
CA SER A 189 12.64 -3.57 8.41
C SER A 189 11.38 -4.19 7.83
N ARG A 190 11.14 -5.47 8.14
CA ARG A 190 9.99 -6.24 7.67
C ARG A 190 9.04 -6.53 8.83
N PHE A 191 7.74 -6.53 8.53
CA PHE A 191 6.67 -6.67 9.51
C PHE A 191 5.62 -7.68 9.06
N THR A 192 4.98 -8.34 10.01
CA THR A 192 3.85 -9.25 9.78
C THR A 192 2.53 -8.49 9.63
N CYS A 193 2.54 -7.33 8.96
CA CYS A 193 1.36 -6.47 8.82
C CYS A 193 0.26 -7.05 7.93
N GLY A 194 0.62 -7.99 7.04
CA GLY A 194 -0.30 -8.55 6.07
C GLY A 194 -0.90 -7.50 5.14
N GLY A 195 -0.22 -6.35 5.00
CA GLY A 195 -0.74 -5.19 4.29
C GLY A 195 -1.00 -5.50 2.82
N SER A 196 -2.21 -5.22 2.34
CA SER A 196 -2.62 -5.37 0.95
C SER A 196 -3.45 -4.17 0.50
N LEU A 197 -3.27 -3.80 -0.76
CA LEU A 197 -4.08 -2.81 -1.45
C LEU A 197 -4.56 -3.45 -2.74
N ARG A 198 -5.87 -3.41 -2.99
CA ARG A 198 -6.46 -3.85 -4.24
C ARG A 198 -7.25 -2.70 -4.84
N ILE A 199 -6.97 -2.41 -6.10
CA ILE A 199 -7.66 -1.37 -6.86
C ILE A 199 -8.35 -2.04 -8.04
N THR A 200 -9.67 -1.90 -8.11
CA THR A 200 -10.44 -2.35 -9.26
C THR A 200 -10.83 -1.16 -10.10
N ILE A 201 -10.43 -1.19 -11.37
CA ILE A 201 -10.74 -0.17 -12.37
C ILE A 201 -11.63 -0.78 -13.42
N ASN A 202 -12.70 -0.08 -13.77
CA ASN A 202 -13.59 -0.42 -14.88
C ASN A 202 -13.50 0.69 -15.92
N ASP A 203 -13.17 0.35 -17.18
CA ASP A 203 -13.06 1.38 -18.23
C ASP A 203 -14.43 1.95 -18.63
N ALA A 204 -15.53 1.24 -18.35
CA ALA A 204 -16.88 1.77 -18.51
C ALA A 204 -17.23 2.85 -17.46
N GLU A 205 -16.58 2.82 -16.28
CA GLU A 205 -16.82 3.76 -15.18
C GLU A 205 -15.50 4.27 -14.61
N PRO A 206 -14.70 5.04 -15.38
CA PRO A 206 -13.34 5.38 -15.02
C PRO A 206 -13.20 6.27 -13.78
N LEU A 207 -14.26 7.00 -13.43
CA LEU A 207 -14.35 7.88 -12.27
C LEU A 207 -14.69 7.14 -10.97
N ARG A 208 -15.05 5.85 -11.05
CA ARG A 208 -15.55 5.07 -9.90
C ARG A 208 -14.76 3.80 -9.61
N PRO A 209 -13.42 3.90 -9.40
CA PRO A 209 -12.65 2.75 -9.01
C PRO A 209 -13.03 2.29 -7.59
N ARG A 210 -12.89 0.99 -7.34
CA ARG A 210 -13.01 0.40 -6.01
C ARG A 210 -11.64 0.27 -5.38
N VAL A 211 -11.51 0.68 -4.13
CA VAL A 211 -10.27 0.60 -3.34
C VAL A 211 -10.52 -0.25 -2.10
N GLU A 212 -9.79 -1.36 -2.00
CA GLU A 212 -9.74 -2.23 -0.83
C GLU A 212 -8.34 -2.10 -0.18
N ILE A 213 -8.24 -1.58 1.03
CA ILE A 213 -7.00 -1.48 1.80
C ILE A 213 -7.15 -2.32 3.07
N VAL A 214 -6.21 -3.21 3.32
CA VAL A 214 -6.11 -3.96 4.57
C VAL A 214 -4.69 -3.83 5.10
N HIS A 215 -4.53 -3.32 6.32
CA HIS A 215 -3.26 -3.18 7.01
C HIS A 215 -3.49 -3.29 8.51
N LYS A 216 -3.13 -4.42 9.11
CA LYS A 216 -3.60 -4.78 10.46
C LYS A 216 -2.69 -4.33 11.58
N ASN A 217 -1.39 -4.23 11.31
CA ASN A 217 -0.37 -3.89 12.30
C ASN A 217 0.38 -2.67 11.81
N HIS A 218 0.39 -1.61 12.61
CA HIS A 218 1.23 -0.46 12.32
C HIS A 218 2.72 -0.86 12.33
N HIS A 219 3.50 -0.16 11.53
CA HIS A 219 4.95 -0.25 11.55
C HIS A 219 5.54 1.09 11.17
N ILE A 220 6.85 1.23 11.37
CA ILE A 220 7.57 2.44 10.98
C ILE A 220 7.27 2.79 9.52
N PRO A 221 7.15 4.09 9.19
CA PRO A 221 6.92 4.54 7.83
C PRO A 221 7.93 3.93 6.86
N TRP A 222 7.47 3.72 5.63
CA TRP A 222 8.38 3.30 4.57
C TRP A 222 9.32 4.45 4.23
N VAL A 223 10.63 4.17 4.18
CA VAL A 223 11.66 5.13 3.75
C VAL A 223 12.03 4.84 2.30
N ASP A 224 12.06 5.90 1.49
CA ASP A 224 12.52 5.81 0.11
C ASP A 224 14.03 5.71 0.06
N ILE A 225 14.51 4.50 -0.21
CA ILE A 225 15.93 4.25 -0.49
C ILE A 225 16.26 4.45 -1.98
N SER A 226 15.31 4.97 -2.78
CA SER A 226 15.58 5.28 -4.18
C SER A 226 16.47 6.53 -4.30
N PRO A 227 17.23 6.66 -5.40
CA PRO A 227 17.99 7.87 -5.67
C PRO A 227 17.11 9.12 -5.63
N SER A 228 17.67 10.26 -5.21
CA SER A 228 16.99 11.54 -5.31
C SER A 228 16.70 11.89 -6.77
N GLU A 229 15.64 12.66 -7.03
CA GLU A 229 15.28 13.07 -8.40
C GLU A 229 16.40 13.86 -9.09
N GLY A 230 17.18 14.63 -8.34
CA GLY A 230 18.36 15.33 -8.87
C GLY A 230 19.44 14.38 -9.39
N ILE A 231 19.65 13.25 -8.69
CA ILE A 231 20.60 12.22 -9.14
C ILE A 231 20.02 11.44 -10.33
N LYS A 232 18.71 11.11 -10.33
CA LYS A 232 18.05 10.45 -11.47
C LYS A 232 18.13 11.31 -12.74
N ALA A 233 17.82 12.60 -12.63
CA ALA A 233 17.95 13.56 -13.73
C ALA A 233 19.39 13.62 -14.25
N TYR A 234 20.36 13.68 -13.34
CA TYR A 234 21.78 13.69 -13.71
C TYR A 234 22.20 12.43 -14.48
N ILE A 235 21.74 11.24 -14.07
CA ILE A 235 21.99 9.97 -14.77
C ILE A 235 21.40 10.01 -16.19
N ILE A 236 20.19 10.56 -16.36
CA ILE A 236 19.52 10.67 -17.66
C ILE A 236 20.26 11.66 -18.57
N GLU A 237 20.60 12.83 -18.06
CA GLU A 237 21.31 13.90 -18.77
C GLU A 237 22.71 13.46 -19.19
N ASN A 238 23.39 12.68 -18.34
CA ASN A 238 24.78 12.28 -18.52
C ASN A 238 24.94 10.81 -18.90
N LYS A 239 23.89 10.16 -19.44
CA LYS A 239 23.90 8.74 -19.82
C LYS A 239 24.99 8.33 -20.82
N VAL A 240 25.60 9.28 -21.52
CA VAL A 240 26.76 9.02 -22.39
C VAL A 240 28.01 8.63 -21.59
N LEU A 241 28.10 9.10 -20.34
CA LEU A 241 29.10 8.67 -19.39
C LEU A 241 28.62 7.30 -18.90
N GLY A 242 29.32 6.22 -19.27
CA GLY A 242 28.96 4.88 -18.83
C GLY A 242 28.77 4.79 -17.30
N PRO A 243 28.05 3.78 -16.80
CA PRO A 243 27.54 3.76 -15.43
C PRO A 243 28.64 3.86 -14.34
N ALA A 244 29.79 3.22 -14.52
CA ALA A 244 30.94 3.36 -13.61
C ALA A 244 31.47 4.80 -13.50
N ARG A 245 31.43 5.57 -14.60
CA ARG A 245 31.87 6.96 -14.62
C ARG A 245 30.83 7.88 -14.01
N LEU A 246 29.55 7.61 -14.25
CA LEU A 246 28.45 8.30 -13.58
C LEU A 246 28.53 8.15 -12.07
N TRP A 247 28.80 6.94 -11.57
CA TRP A 247 28.94 6.68 -10.15
C TRP A 247 30.00 7.57 -9.49
N LYS A 248 31.21 7.62 -10.08
CA LYS A 248 32.30 8.49 -9.60
C LYS A 248 31.92 9.97 -9.59
N GLU A 249 31.23 10.45 -10.63
CA GLU A 249 30.78 11.85 -10.68
C GLU A 249 29.68 12.13 -9.65
N ILE A 250 28.81 11.16 -9.38
CA ILE A 250 27.74 11.30 -8.40
C ILE A 250 28.33 11.34 -6.99
N GLN A 251 29.28 10.47 -6.66
CA GLN A 251 30.01 10.53 -5.38
C GLN A 251 30.73 11.87 -5.19
N ARG A 252 31.29 12.46 -6.26
CA ARG A 252 31.95 13.77 -6.21
C ARG A 252 30.96 14.91 -5.98
N LYS A 253 29.79 14.86 -6.62
CA LYS A 253 28.80 15.94 -6.63
C LYS A 253 27.80 15.87 -5.47
N TRP A 254 27.57 14.66 -4.95
CA TRP A 254 26.73 14.36 -3.79
C TRP A 254 27.48 13.40 -2.86
N PRO A 255 28.47 13.88 -2.09
CA PRO A 255 29.27 13.03 -1.20
C PRO A 255 28.46 12.37 -0.08
N GLU A 256 27.35 13.01 0.33
CA GLU A 256 26.39 12.51 1.32
C GLU A 256 25.33 11.58 0.69
N THR A 257 25.54 11.08 -0.52
CA THR A 257 24.57 10.22 -1.18
C THR A 257 24.55 8.83 -0.53
N GLU A 258 23.37 8.43 -0.02
CA GLU A 258 23.10 7.05 0.42
C GLU A 258 22.82 6.10 -0.76
N MET A 259 23.07 6.55 -2.00
CA MET A 259 22.80 5.80 -3.20
C MET A 259 23.95 4.82 -3.46
N GLU A 260 23.63 3.65 -4.01
CA GLU A 260 24.62 2.61 -4.36
C GLU A 260 24.99 2.64 -5.86
N GLU A 261 26.18 2.15 -6.20
CA GLU A 261 26.63 2.02 -7.60
C GLU A 261 25.63 1.21 -8.44
N ALA A 262 25.11 0.11 -7.90
CA ALA A 262 24.14 -0.73 -8.59
C ALA A 262 22.84 0.01 -8.97
N GLN A 263 22.44 1.03 -8.21
CA GLN A 263 21.28 1.86 -8.53
C GLN A 263 21.57 2.73 -9.76
N VAL A 264 22.78 3.29 -9.86
CA VAL A 264 23.22 4.03 -11.06
C VAL A 264 23.17 3.15 -12.30
N TYR A 265 23.67 1.91 -12.21
CA TYR A 265 23.63 0.95 -13.30
C TYR A 265 22.19 0.64 -13.74
N ASN A 266 21.28 0.39 -12.80
CA ASN A 266 19.87 0.11 -13.11
C ASN A 266 19.17 1.29 -13.77
N HIS A 267 19.35 2.50 -13.23
CA HIS A 267 18.76 3.72 -13.76
C HIS A 267 19.34 4.09 -15.14
N TRP A 268 20.65 3.91 -15.32
CA TRP A 268 21.33 4.10 -16.61
C TRP A 268 20.83 3.11 -17.67
N GLY A 269 20.66 1.83 -17.31
CA GLY A 269 20.11 0.81 -18.19
C GLY A 269 18.72 1.16 -18.68
N LYS A 270 17.81 1.51 -17.76
CA LYS A 270 16.44 1.95 -18.10
C LYS A 270 16.43 3.20 -18.99
N ALA A 271 17.30 4.18 -18.70
CA ALA A 271 17.41 5.39 -19.51
C ALA A 271 17.94 5.12 -20.92
N SER A 272 18.75 4.07 -21.09
CA SER A 272 19.30 3.65 -22.38
C SER A 272 18.30 2.82 -23.20
N GLU A 273 17.55 1.92 -22.55
CA GLU A 273 16.50 1.11 -23.18
C GLU A 273 15.35 1.96 -23.74
N ALA A 274 14.96 3.04 -23.04
CA ALA A 274 13.91 3.96 -23.47
C ALA A 274 14.21 4.64 -24.84
N ILE A 275 15.48 4.70 -25.26
CA ILE A 275 15.91 5.26 -26.55
C ILE A 275 15.94 4.18 -27.63
N GLY A 276 16.33 2.95 -27.28
CA GLY A 276 16.30 1.81 -28.20
C GLY A 276 14.90 1.54 -28.74
N SER A 277 13.87 1.78 -27.92
CA SER A 277 12.46 1.70 -28.34
C SER A 277 12.03 2.80 -29.33
N TRP A 278 12.75 3.92 -29.43
CA TRP A 278 12.47 5.03 -30.36
C TRP A 278 13.25 4.92 -31.67
N MET A 279 14.38 4.21 -31.69
CA MET A 279 15.19 4.01 -32.91
C MET A 279 14.83 2.73 -33.68
N GLY A 280 13.94 1.87 -33.15
CA GLY A 280 13.51 0.61 -33.76
C GLY A 280 12.29 0.68 -34.68
N THR A 281 11.74 1.87 -34.92
CA THR A 281 10.65 2.10 -35.90
C THR A 281 11.17 2.95 -37.05
N ARG A 282 11.91 2.33 -37.96
CA ARG A 282 12.09 2.79 -39.34
C ARG A 282 12.13 1.61 -40.28
#